data_AF-A0A1I7JKD8-F1
#
_entry.id   AF-A0A1I7JKD8-F1
#
_cell.length_a   1.000
_cell.length_b   1.000
_cell.length_c   1.000
_cell.angle_alpha   90.00
_cell.angle_beta   90.00
_cell.angle_gamma   90.00
#
_symmetry.space_group_name_H-M   'P 1'
#
loop_
_entity.id
_entity.type
_entity.pdbx_description
1 polymer ?
#
loop_
_entity_poly.entity_id
_entity_poly.type
_entity_poly.pdbx_seq_one_letter_code
_entity_poly.pdbx_strand_id
1 'polypeptide(L)'
;MRRKRFVSKELARILLSAAMVFTPIVVGMTMKVDSYAAEESTDDGTKEVAIEASQESTSEDASEAAAEPASSSGDYVDTNNGKINTNYSTVGVNDGTILNNNGLVFTNNAEIVNNDKNGVVGENNSRVISNNGVVGENKSDVIDNNNTVNINRDRIINNNYYVELNDTDATIINNAGHVLCNAGYVDNNTDMIENNDKAVGNNSALIMANNGVVGENSGNIVENYSEATIVEEGAVQNNYTGGVVYGSALDPDDARISSAVVANNRGGTVISGVKSEDDLTIGNYYYGDLKNTVDTPDGEVTCNGTIHITNKYGEKGDTDKEFVTVENRYNSVEVYDTDNTDVTYNDFVRDDVDYTQYIQTAKNGEPVEIAGTITLKAKDGYSLSDNGQLSGETDKMAFALSKNEDGSYTVSFSSLTGNVSLTLEDLHLKVSEKNNETVVSTVGDKPIDGVSGGQSDTVYVPGVENPGLGMVYSVNDGPRVYIPIEEKTRAPRGGRDARSFKVLEFGFGSITDLSVSVVKTLCEDGTLAKRCYFVYEDKLYALDIPVVDTSSTEYTEAIDALSKESGKAANFMKVAQIFEKVGFTVTEVAQ
;
A
#
# COMPACT_ATOMS: atom_id res chain seq x y z
N MET A 1 27.85 12.72 -29.72
CA MET A 1 27.97 11.34 -29.18
C MET A 1 26.58 10.82 -28.85
N ARG A 2 26.02 9.91 -29.65
CA ARG A 2 24.73 9.25 -29.36
C ARG A 2 25.02 7.96 -28.57
N ARG A 3 24.59 7.89 -27.30
CA ARG A 3 24.65 6.66 -26.51
C ARG A 3 23.40 5.81 -26.80
N LYS A 4 23.57 4.66 -27.44
CA LYS A 4 22.55 3.61 -27.49
C LYS A 4 22.57 2.86 -26.15
N ARG A 5 21.43 2.76 -25.47
CA ARG A 5 21.25 1.89 -24.30
C ARG A 5 20.88 0.50 -24.81
N PHE A 6 21.69 -0.51 -24.49
CA PHE A 6 21.33 -1.91 -24.66
C PHE A 6 20.70 -2.40 -23.36
N VAL A 7 19.50 -2.98 -23.45
CA VAL A 7 18.91 -3.78 -22.37
C VAL A 7 19.55 -5.16 -22.43
N SER A 8 20.01 -5.66 -21.27
CA SER A 8 20.68 -6.95 -21.14
C SER A 8 19.73 -8.12 -21.43
N LYS A 9 20.24 -9.15 -22.11
CA LYS A 9 19.53 -10.42 -22.40
C LYS A 9 19.06 -11.17 -21.14
N GLU A 10 19.64 -10.90 -19.97
CA GLU A 10 19.17 -11.45 -18.69
C GLU A 10 17.90 -10.77 -18.18
N LEU A 11 17.76 -9.45 -18.37
CA LEU A 11 16.55 -8.72 -17.97
C LEU A 11 15.35 -9.13 -18.83
N ALA A 12 15.59 -9.41 -20.12
CA ALA A 12 14.58 -9.95 -21.03
C ALA A 12 14.18 -11.39 -20.66
N ARG A 13 15.08 -12.21 -20.09
CA ARG A 13 14.75 -13.56 -19.62
C ARG A 13 13.90 -13.55 -18.35
N ILE A 14 14.18 -12.64 -17.42
CA ILE A 14 13.42 -12.50 -16.17
C ILE A 14 11.99 -12.01 -16.45
N LEU A 15 11.82 -11.06 -17.37
CA LEU A 15 10.50 -10.58 -17.80
C LEU A 15 9.69 -11.65 -18.56
N LEU A 16 10.35 -12.53 -19.32
CA LEU A 16 9.67 -13.60 -20.06
C LEU A 16 9.28 -14.80 -19.16
N SER A 17 9.94 -14.99 -18.00
CA SER A 17 9.60 -16.06 -17.05
C SER A 17 8.44 -15.72 -16.11
N ALA A 18 8.08 -14.45 -15.95
CA ALA A 18 6.97 -14.02 -15.09
C ALA A 18 5.59 -14.12 -15.77
N ALA A 19 5.55 -14.29 -17.10
CA ALA A 19 4.31 -14.34 -17.88
C ALA A 19 3.75 -15.76 -18.13
N MET A 20 4.31 -16.82 -17.52
CA MET A 20 3.91 -18.22 -17.78
C MET A 20 3.50 -19.00 -16.51
N VAL A 21 2.61 -18.45 -15.68
CA VAL A 21 1.91 -19.24 -14.64
C VAL A 21 0.43 -18.92 -14.62
N PHE A 22 -0.29 -19.25 -15.69
CA PHE A 22 -1.72 -19.59 -15.64
C PHE A 22 -2.03 -20.56 -16.79
N THR A 23 -1.97 -21.86 -16.52
CA THR A 23 -2.49 -22.91 -17.41
C THR A 23 -3.93 -23.24 -17.04
N PRO A 24 -4.89 -23.21 -17.97
CA PRO A 24 -6.06 -24.06 -17.87
C PRO A 24 -5.71 -25.47 -18.34
N ILE A 25 -6.20 -26.47 -17.61
CA ILE A 25 -6.09 -27.88 -17.92
C ILE A 25 -6.90 -28.15 -19.21
N VAL A 26 -6.22 -28.52 -20.32
CA VAL A 26 -6.86 -29.15 -21.48
C VAL A 26 -6.11 -30.42 -21.87
N VAL A 27 -6.90 -31.48 -22.03
CA VAL A 27 -6.52 -32.86 -22.36
C VAL A 27 -5.81 -32.92 -23.72
N GLY A 28 -4.73 -33.71 -23.76
CA GLY A 28 -3.78 -33.75 -24.87
C GLY A 28 -4.27 -34.43 -26.14
N MET A 29 -3.85 -33.84 -27.27
CA MET A 29 -3.48 -34.57 -28.48
C MET A 29 -2.12 -34.03 -28.95
N THR A 30 -1.13 -34.92 -28.98
CA THR A 30 0.22 -34.64 -29.48
C THR A 30 0.24 -34.75 -31.01
N MET A 31 0.55 -33.65 -31.69
CA MET A 31 0.97 -33.68 -33.10
C MET A 31 2.45 -33.29 -33.19
N LYS A 32 3.23 -34.14 -33.88
CA LYS A 32 4.62 -33.91 -34.24
C LYS A 32 4.70 -32.80 -35.27
N VAL A 33 5.56 -31.81 -35.03
CA VAL A 33 5.97 -30.82 -36.02
C VAL A 33 7.31 -31.28 -36.59
N ASP A 34 7.31 -31.73 -37.85
CA ASP A 34 8.54 -31.92 -38.62
C ASP A 34 8.93 -30.57 -39.25
N SER A 35 10.13 -30.11 -38.92
CA SER A 35 10.74 -28.89 -39.46
C SER A 35 11.24 -29.14 -40.88
N TYR A 36 10.68 -28.44 -41.87
CA TYR A 36 11.29 -28.32 -43.20
C TYR A 36 11.99 -26.96 -43.32
N ALA A 37 13.32 -27.02 -43.48
CA ALA A 37 14.13 -25.91 -43.93
C ALA A 37 13.94 -25.75 -45.46
N ALA A 38 13.63 -24.53 -45.90
CA ALA A 38 13.58 -24.19 -47.32
C ALA A 38 15.00 -23.88 -47.83
N GLU A 39 15.44 -24.60 -48.85
CA GLU A 39 16.65 -24.29 -49.63
C GLU A 39 16.32 -23.20 -50.66
N GLU A 40 17.20 -22.21 -50.77
CA GLU A 40 17.24 -21.21 -51.84
C GLU A 40 17.50 -21.91 -53.19
N SER A 41 16.64 -21.69 -54.19
CA SER A 41 16.97 -21.92 -55.59
C SER A 41 17.07 -20.59 -56.32
N THR A 42 18.28 -20.27 -56.74
CA THR A 42 18.57 -19.25 -57.76
C THR A 42 18.32 -19.88 -59.13
N ASP A 43 17.36 -19.36 -59.89
CA ASP A 43 17.33 -19.57 -61.33
C ASP A 43 16.89 -18.30 -62.06
N ASP A 44 17.80 -17.83 -62.90
CA ASP A 44 17.76 -16.65 -63.74
C ASP A 44 17.24 -17.08 -65.11
N GLY A 45 16.02 -16.63 -65.44
CA GLY A 45 15.32 -17.00 -66.66
C GLY A 45 14.58 -15.81 -67.25
N THR A 46 15.31 -14.73 -67.54
CA THR A 46 14.82 -13.60 -68.33
C THR A 46 14.35 -14.06 -69.71
N LYS A 47 13.04 -13.92 -69.99
CA LYS A 47 12.50 -13.82 -71.34
C LYS A 47 11.61 -12.60 -71.44
N GLU A 48 12.20 -11.51 -71.92
CA GLU A 48 11.49 -10.39 -72.51
C GLU A 48 10.65 -10.88 -73.70
N VAL A 49 9.35 -10.65 -73.64
CA VAL A 49 8.48 -10.62 -74.83
C VAL A 49 7.96 -9.21 -74.94
N ALA A 50 8.55 -8.46 -75.86
CA ALA A 50 8.02 -7.18 -76.30
C ALA A 50 6.69 -7.40 -77.04
N ILE A 51 5.64 -6.71 -76.62
CA ILE A 51 4.42 -6.54 -77.43
C ILE A 51 4.28 -5.05 -77.70
N GLU A 52 4.32 -4.73 -78.98
CA GLU A 52 4.25 -3.40 -79.56
C GLU A 52 2.93 -2.69 -79.22
N ALA A 53 3.06 -1.40 -78.94
CA ALA A 53 1.96 -0.47 -78.83
C ALA A 53 1.29 -0.26 -80.21
N SER A 54 -0.02 -0.48 -80.28
CA SER A 54 -0.87 0.11 -81.31
C SER A 54 -1.91 0.99 -80.63
N GLN A 55 -1.69 2.31 -80.71
CA GLN A 55 -2.73 3.30 -80.57
C GLN A 55 -3.67 3.18 -81.76
N GLU A 56 -4.95 2.91 -81.52
CA GLU A 56 -6.00 3.28 -82.45
C GLU A 56 -7.20 3.81 -81.66
N SER A 57 -7.50 5.08 -81.92
CA SER A 57 -8.62 5.81 -81.37
C SER A 57 -9.87 5.51 -82.20
N THR A 58 -10.88 4.90 -81.60
CA THR A 58 -12.26 4.97 -82.10
C THR A 58 -13.23 5.02 -80.93
N SER A 59 -13.92 6.16 -80.84
CA SER A 59 -15.18 6.36 -80.15
C SER A 59 -16.28 5.47 -80.73
N GLU A 60 -17.10 4.84 -79.88
CA GLU A 60 -18.56 4.74 -79.98
C GLU A 60 -19.09 3.65 -79.02
N ASP A 61 -20.18 3.99 -78.31
CA ASP A 61 -21.17 3.13 -77.66
C ASP A 61 -20.71 2.02 -76.68
N ALA A 62 -20.74 2.38 -75.39
CA ALA A 62 -20.71 1.42 -74.28
C ALA A 62 -22.07 0.71 -74.15
N SER A 63 -22.23 -0.40 -74.86
CA SER A 63 -23.18 -1.45 -74.47
C SER A 63 -22.61 -2.19 -73.25
N GLU A 64 -23.40 -2.35 -72.19
CA GLU A 64 -23.16 -3.27 -71.07
C GLU A 64 -22.93 -4.70 -71.60
N ALA A 65 -21.69 -5.03 -71.93
CA ALA A 65 -21.24 -6.40 -72.03
C ALA A 65 -20.86 -6.85 -70.62
N ALA A 66 -21.69 -7.71 -70.04
CA ALA A 66 -21.40 -8.37 -68.77
C ALA A 66 -20.06 -9.12 -68.90
N ALA A 67 -18.99 -8.53 -68.34
CA ALA A 67 -17.70 -9.19 -68.24
C ALA A 67 -17.87 -10.49 -67.45
N GLU A 68 -17.44 -11.61 -68.03
CA GLU A 68 -17.53 -12.90 -67.34
C GLU A 68 -16.70 -12.86 -66.05
N PRO A 69 -17.22 -13.42 -64.94
CA PRO A 69 -16.54 -13.37 -63.66
C PRO A 69 -15.23 -14.17 -63.71
N ALA A 70 -14.12 -13.52 -63.37
CA ALA A 70 -12.81 -14.16 -63.36
C ALA A 70 -12.66 -15.11 -62.16
N SER A 71 -11.90 -16.20 -62.36
CA SER A 71 -11.35 -17.03 -61.30
C SER A 71 -9.83 -16.90 -61.36
N SER A 72 -9.20 -16.42 -60.29
CA SER A 72 -7.74 -16.29 -60.19
C SER A 72 -7.15 -17.55 -59.57
N SER A 73 -7.16 -18.67 -60.31
CA SER A 73 -6.38 -19.85 -59.94
C SER A 73 -4.99 -19.76 -60.59
N GLY A 74 -3.99 -19.28 -59.83
CA GLY A 74 -2.57 -19.43 -60.19
C GLY A 74 -1.80 -18.17 -60.57
N ASP A 75 -2.47 -17.07 -60.91
CA ASP A 75 -1.82 -15.82 -61.33
C ASP A 75 -2.02 -14.69 -60.30
N TYR A 76 -1.05 -13.77 -60.23
CA TYR A 76 -1.16 -12.51 -59.50
C TYR A 76 -2.03 -11.54 -60.29
N VAL A 77 -3.09 -11.02 -59.67
CA VAL A 77 -3.95 -9.98 -60.26
C VAL A 77 -3.55 -8.63 -59.68
N ASP A 78 -2.88 -7.78 -60.46
CA ASP A 78 -2.39 -6.49 -59.95
C ASP A 78 -3.53 -5.54 -59.57
N THR A 79 -4.55 -5.43 -60.42
CA THR A 79 -5.76 -4.64 -60.15
C THR A 79 -6.99 -5.33 -60.69
N ASN A 80 -8.02 -5.47 -59.86
CA ASN A 80 -9.33 -5.97 -60.25
C ASN A 80 -10.40 -4.88 -60.10
N ASN A 81 -11.05 -4.50 -61.21
CA ASN A 81 -12.20 -3.59 -61.21
C ASN A 81 -13.54 -4.33 -61.37
N GLY A 82 -13.50 -5.65 -61.62
CA GLY A 82 -14.65 -6.48 -61.94
C GLY A 82 -15.05 -7.42 -60.81
N LYS A 83 -15.89 -8.40 -61.11
CA LYS A 83 -16.28 -9.42 -60.14
C LYS A 83 -15.32 -10.61 -60.19
N ILE A 84 -14.78 -11.01 -59.04
CA ILE A 84 -14.07 -12.28 -58.84
C ILE A 84 -15.00 -13.24 -58.09
N ASN A 85 -15.28 -14.40 -58.69
CA ASN A 85 -16.09 -15.41 -58.00
C ASN A 85 -15.29 -16.11 -56.90
N THR A 86 -14.02 -16.39 -57.14
CA THR A 86 -13.14 -16.98 -56.14
C THR A 86 -11.70 -16.58 -56.38
N ASN A 87 -11.07 -16.01 -55.36
CA ASN A 87 -9.64 -15.75 -55.33
C ASN A 87 -8.93 -16.90 -54.60
N TYR A 88 -8.04 -17.61 -55.28
CA TYR A 88 -7.16 -18.64 -54.69
C TYR A 88 -5.68 -18.21 -54.66
N SER A 89 -5.38 -17.01 -55.14
CA SER A 89 -4.02 -16.50 -55.36
C SER A 89 -3.90 -15.11 -54.71
N THR A 90 -3.11 -14.23 -55.31
CA THR A 90 -2.87 -12.88 -54.80
C THR A 90 -3.54 -11.83 -55.69
N VAL A 91 -4.24 -10.89 -55.06
CA VAL A 91 -4.77 -9.67 -55.67
C VAL A 91 -4.06 -8.46 -55.05
N GLY A 92 -3.49 -7.59 -55.87
CA GLY A 92 -2.93 -6.30 -55.46
C GLY A 92 -4.02 -5.37 -54.93
N VAL A 93 -4.73 -4.73 -55.86
CA VAL A 93 -5.85 -3.82 -55.55
C VAL A 93 -7.16 -4.40 -56.07
N ASN A 94 -8.20 -4.38 -55.25
CA ASN A 94 -9.54 -4.84 -55.62
C ASN A 94 -10.56 -3.69 -55.48
N ASP A 95 -11.01 -3.16 -56.62
CA ASP A 95 -12.06 -2.14 -56.74
C ASP A 95 -13.42 -2.73 -57.17
N GLY A 96 -13.49 -4.05 -57.40
CA GLY A 96 -14.74 -4.77 -57.69
C GLY A 96 -15.09 -5.84 -56.65
N THR A 97 -16.18 -6.60 -56.81
CA THR A 97 -16.64 -7.54 -55.78
C THR A 97 -15.87 -8.86 -55.81
N ILE A 98 -15.40 -9.36 -54.66
CA ILE A 98 -14.92 -10.74 -54.49
C ILE A 98 -15.96 -11.53 -53.72
N LEU A 99 -16.47 -12.64 -54.29
CA LEU A 99 -17.43 -13.48 -53.58
C LEU A 99 -16.76 -14.36 -52.52
N ASN A 100 -15.65 -15.02 -52.86
CA ASN A 100 -14.92 -15.89 -51.95
C ASN A 100 -13.41 -15.62 -52.03
N ASN A 101 -12.81 -15.17 -50.95
CA ASN A 101 -11.37 -14.98 -50.84
C ASN A 101 -10.75 -16.13 -50.05
N ASN A 102 -9.98 -16.97 -50.73
CA ASN A 102 -9.15 -18.03 -50.14
C ASN A 102 -7.66 -17.72 -50.23
N GLY A 103 -7.30 -16.59 -50.83
CA GLY A 103 -5.92 -16.14 -51.04
C GLY A 103 -5.64 -14.80 -50.39
N LEU A 104 -4.67 -14.07 -50.92
CA LEU A 104 -4.26 -12.76 -50.40
C LEU A 104 -4.89 -11.64 -51.22
N VAL A 105 -5.40 -10.61 -50.55
CA VAL A 105 -5.78 -9.32 -51.13
C VAL A 105 -5.02 -8.24 -50.39
N PHE A 106 -4.15 -7.46 -51.04
CA PHE A 106 -3.39 -6.41 -50.34
C PHE A 106 -4.29 -5.23 -49.98
N THR A 107 -5.07 -4.71 -50.94
CA THR A 107 -5.99 -3.60 -50.73
C THR A 107 -7.35 -3.91 -51.34
N ASN A 108 -8.40 -3.81 -50.54
CA ASN A 108 -9.77 -4.03 -50.94
C ASN A 108 -10.60 -2.74 -50.80
N ASN A 109 -11.01 -2.15 -51.92
CA ASN A 109 -11.83 -0.93 -51.99
C ASN A 109 -13.31 -1.21 -52.28
N ALA A 110 -13.68 -2.47 -52.47
CA ALA A 110 -15.04 -2.92 -52.76
C ALA A 110 -15.44 -4.12 -51.88
N GLU A 111 -16.59 -4.73 -52.12
CA GLU A 111 -17.10 -5.76 -51.21
C GLU A 111 -16.38 -7.11 -51.34
N ILE A 112 -16.00 -7.69 -50.19
CA ILE A 112 -15.68 -9.12 -50.05
C ILE A 112 -16.85 -9.79 -49.32
N VAL A 113 -17.52 -10.74 -49.97
CA VAL A 113 -18.65 -11.44 -49.35
C VAL A 113 -18.15 -12.45 -48.32
N ASN A 114 -17.24 -13.35 -48.71
CA ASN A 114 -16.64 -14.33 -47.80
C ASN A 114 -15.11 -14.21 -47.84
N ASN A 115 -14.48 -13.93 -46.70
CA ASN A 115 -13.06 -14.16 -46.51
C ASN A 115 -12.90 -15.50 -45.78
N ASP A 116 -12.56 -16.55 -46.52
CA ASP A 116 -12.48 -17.91 -46.00
C ASP A 116 -11.29 -18.09 -45.06
N LYS A 117 -11.18 -19.24 -44.40
CA LYS A 117 -10.16 -19.52 -43.37
C LYS A 117 -8.70 -19.25 -43.80
N ASN A 118 -8.41 -19.45 -45.09
CA ASN A 118 -7.08 -19.22 -45.65
C ASN A 118 -6.93 -17.82 -46.27
N GLY A 119 -8.03 -17.07 -46.37
CA GLY A 119 -8.08 -15.75 -46.94
C GLY A 119 -7.44 -14.71 -46.02
N VAL A 120 -6.64 -13.84 -46.62
CA VAL A 120 -6.01 -12.70 -45.95
C VAL A 120 -6.36 -11.43 -46.71
N VAL A 121 -6.86 -10.43 -46.01
CA VAL A 121 -7.08 -9.08 -46.52
C VAL A 121 -6.16 -8.14 -45.78
N GLY A 122 -5.23 -7.49 -46.46
CA GLY A 122 -4.28 -6.55 -45.88
C GLY A 122 -4.99 -5.31 -45.35
N GLU A 123 -5.46 -4.46 -46.27
CA GLU A 123 -6.28 -3.28 -45.99
C GLU A 123 -7.68 -3.43 -46.61
N ASN A 124 -8.72 -3.24 -45.80
CA ASN A 124 -10.10 -3.24 -46.23
C ASN A 124 -10.71 -1.84 -46.08
N ASN A 125 -10.98 -1.17 -47.20
CA ASN A 125 -11.59 0.15 -47.29
C ASN A 125 -13.10 0.10 -47.59
N SER A 126 -13.69 -1.10 -47.63
CA SER A 126 -15.12 -1.32 -47.88
C SER A 126 -15.62 -2.47 -47.00
N ARG A 127 -16.60 -3.26 -47.45
CA ARG A 127 -17.25 -4.25 -46.59
C ARG A 127 -16.64 -5.64 -46.71
N VAL A 128 -16.43 -6.31 -45.57
CA VAL A 128 -16.26 -7.77 -45.48
C VAL A 128 -17.48 -8.35 -44.76
N ILE A 129 -18.29 -9.16 -45.44
CA ILE A 129 -19.54 -9.66 -44.84
C ILE A 129 -19.27 -10.81 -43.86
N SER A 130 -18.61 -11.88 -44.31
CA SER A 130 -18.22 -13.00 -43.45
C SER A 130 -16.71 -13.15 -43.42
N ASN A 131 -16.09 -12.87 -42.27
CA ASN A 131 -14.66 -13.08 -42.08
C ASN A 131 -14.39 -14.36 -41.28
N ASN A 132 -13.95 -15.40 -41.96
CA ASN A 132 -13.40 -16.61 -41.36
C ASN A 132 -11.86 -16.66 -41.48
N GLY A 133 -11.25 -15.70 -42.17
CA GLY A 133 -9.81 -15.54 -42.38
C GLY A 133 -9.21 -14.40 -41.56
N VAL A 134 -8.17 -13.75 -42.08
CA VAL A 134 -7.51 -12.61 -41.42
C VAL A 134 -7.81 -11.32 -42.16
N VAL A 135 -8.17 -10.26 -41.42
CA VAL A 135 -8.18 -8.89 -41.91
C VAL A 135 -7.12 -8.11 -41.13
N GLY A 136 -6.15 -7.54 -41.83
CA GLY A 136 -5.10 -6.72 -41.21
C GLY A 136 -5.67 -5.42 -40.67
N GLU A 137 -6.07 -4.52 -41.56
CA GLU A 137 -6.65 -3.22 -41.22
C GLU A 137 -8.03 -3.07 -41.86
N ASN A 138 -9.04 -2.83 -41.04
CA ASN A 138 -10.40 -2.56 -41.46
C ASN A 138 -10.72 -1.08 -41.30
N LYS A 139 -10.98 -0.37 -42.40
CA LYS A 139 -11.37 1.05 -42.45
C LYS A 139 -12.85 1.26 -42.79
N SER A 140 -13.63 0.17 -42.84
CA SER A 140 -15.09 0.22 -43.04
C SER A 140 -15.79 -0.91 -42.26
N ASP A 141 -16.76 -1.61 -42.81
CA ASP A 141 -17.55 -2.61 -42.07
C ASP A 141 -16.98 -4.04 -42.18
N VAL A 142 -16.88 -4.73 -41.04
CA VAL A 142 -16.86 -6.21 -40.96
C VAL A 142 -18.14 -6.68 -40.26
N ILE A 143 -18.96 -7.49 -40.91
CA ILE A 143 -20.29 -7.82 -40.36
C ILE A 143 -20.21 -9.02 -39.40
N ASP A 144 -19.70 -10.17 -39.86
CA ASP A 144 -19.56 -11.38 -39.06
C ASP A 144 -18.10 -11.82 -39.00
N ASN A 145 -17.39 -11.41 -37.95
CA ASN A 145 -16.01 -11.80 -37.70
C ASN A 145 -15.93 -13.07 -36.86
N ASN A 146 -15.61 -14.20 -37.49
CA ASN A 146 -15.38 -15.49 -36.83
C ASN A 146 -13.89 -15.84 -36.77
N ASN A 147 -13.01 -14.90 -37.09
CA ASN A 147 -11.56 -15.07 -36.97
C ASN A 147 -10.94 -13.70 -36.64
N THR A 148 -9.81 -13.34 -37.24
CA THR A 148 -8.94 -12.28 -36.70
C THR A 148 -9.11 -10.98 -37.48
N VAL A 149 -9.28 -9.88 -36.76
CA VAL A 149 -9.08 -8.51 -37.24
C VAL A 149 -7.97 -7.87 -36.43
N ASN A 150 -6.85 -7.48 -37.03
CA ASN A 150 -5.75 -6.89 -36.25
C ASN A 150 -6.09 -5.44 -35.85
N ILE A 151 -6.59 -4.63 -36.78
CA ILE A 151 -6.95 -3.24 -36.50
C ILE A 151 -8.34 -2.95 -37.08
N ASN A 152 -9.28 -2.62 -36.22
CA ASN A 152 -10.56 -2.04 -36.62
C ASN A 152 -10.53 -0.52 -36.46
N ARG A 153 -10.79 0.22 -37.53
CA ARG A 153 -10.88 1.70 -37.54
C ARG A 153 -12.28 2.25 -37.81
N ASP A 154 -13.23 1.39 -38.11
CA ASP A 154 -14.63 1.76 -38.29
C ASP A 154 -15.48 0.76 -37.53
N ARG A 155 -16.15 -0.20 -38.17
CA ARG A 155 -17.15 -1.00 -37.46
C ARG A 155 -16.99 -2.51 -37.61
N ILE A 156 -17.16 -3.22 -36.50
CA ILE A 156 -17.47 -4.66 -36.47
C ILE A 156 -18.88 -4.83 -35.89
N ILE A 157 -19.76 -5.56 -36.59
CA ILE A 157 -21.14 -5.78 -36.11
C ILE A 157 -21.18 -6.95 -35.13
N ASN A 158 -20.62 -8.10 -35.50
CA ASN A 158 -20.52 -9.29 -34.66
C ASN A 158 -19.08 -9.80 -34.65
N ASN A 159 -18.41 -9.69 -33.50
CA ASN A 159 -17.12 -10.33 -33.27
C ASN A 159 -17.32 -11.61 -32.44
N ASN A 160 -16.95 -12.76 -33.01
CA ASN A 160 -17.05 -14.07 -32.37
C ASN A 160 -15.68 -14.73 -32.13
N TYR A 161 -14.58 -14.02 -32.40
CA TYR A 161 -13.24 -14.59 -32.23
C TYR A 161 -12.22 -13.62 -31.66
N TYR A 162 -11.56 -12.79 -32.48
CA TYR A 162 -10.44 -12.00 -32.00
C TYR A 162 -10.29 -10.66 -32.73
N VAL A 163 -10.11 -9.60 -31.94
CA VAL A 163 -9.71 -8.27 -32.40
C VAL A 163 -8.48 -7.83 -31.59
N GLU A 164 -7.38 -7.51 -32.26
CA GLU A 164 -6.17 -7.04 -31.56
C GLU A 164 -6.33 -5.58 -31.11
N LEU A 165 -6.82 -4.70 -31.99
CA LEU A 165 -7.07 -3.30 -31.67
C LEU A 165 -8.40 -2.81 -32.27
N ASN A 166 -9.30 -2.33 -31.41
CA ASN A 166 -10.41 -1.47 -31.80
C ASN A 166 -10.00 -0.01 -31.60
N ASP A 167 -9.69 0.70 -32.69
CA ASP A 167 -9.13 2.05 -32.68
C ASP A 167 -10.12 3.10 -32.14
N THR A 168 -9.63 4.31 -31.89
CA THR A 168 -10.30 5.38 -31.13
C THR A 168 -11.71 5.70 -31.61
N ASP A 169 -11.92 5.74 -32.92
CA ASP A 169 -13.22 6.08 -33.52
C ASP A 169 -14.01 4.84 -33.97
N ALA A 170 -13.50 3.66 -33.66
CA ALA A 170 -14.06 2.41 -34.10
C ALA A 170 -15.12 1.87 -33.11
N THR A 171 -16.01 1.02 -33.61
CA THR A 171 -17.12 0.43 -32.84
C THR A 171 -17.22 -1.07 -33.07
N ILE A 172 -17.41 -1.82 -31.99
CA ILE A 172 -17.85 -3.23 -32.03
C ILE A 172 -19.24 -3.30 -31.42
N ILE A 173 -20.26 -3.68 -32.19
CA ILE A 173 -21.63 -3.70 -31.67
C ILE A 173 -21.84 -4.90 -30.74
N ASN A 174 -21.53 -6.10 -31.21
CA ASN A 174 -21.65 -7.32 -30.41
C ASN A 174 -20.32 -8.04 -30.35
N ASN A 175 -19.73 -8.10 -29.17
CA ASN A 175 -18.50 -8.81 -28.90
C ASN A 175 -18.76 -10.08 -28.09
N ALA A 176 -18.74 -11.22 -28.77
CA ALA A 176 -18.73 -12.57 -28.19
C ALA A 176 -17.38 -13.27 -28.41
N GLY A 177 -16.34 -12.51 -28.72
CA GLY A 177 -14.96 -12.97 -28.82
C GLY A 177 -14.02 -12.11 -27.97
N HIS A 178 -12.72 -12.29 -28.13
CA HIS A 178 -11.72 -11.56 -27.36
C HIS A 178 -11.29 -10.25 -28.07
N VAL A 179 -11.28 -9.13 -27.34
CA VAL A 179 -10.65 -7.87 -27.76
C VAL A 179 -9.44 -7.57 -26.89
N LEU A 180 -8.25 -7.49 -27.49
CA LEU A 180 -7.02 -7.22 -26.73
C LEU A 180 -6.98 -5.77 -26.24
N CYS A 181 -7.20 -4.81 -27.15
CA CYS A 181 -7.22 -3.38 -26.82
C CYS A 181 -8.44 -2.69 -27.43
N ASN A 182 -9.27 -2.06 -26.59
CA ASN A 182 -10.38 -1.23 -26.99
C ASN A 182 -10.08 0.25 -26.71
N ALA A 183 -9.55 0.96 -27.72
CA ALA A 183 -9.48 2.42 -27.72
C ALA A 183 -10.78 3.07 -28.22
N GLY A 184 -11.66 2.29 -28.85
CA GLY A 184 -12.96 2.71 -29.40
C GLY A 184 -14.15 2.45 -28.48
N TYR A 185 -15.27 2.08 -29.08
CA TYR A 185 -16.50 1.72 -28.39
C TYR A 185 -16.84 0.24 -28.58
N VAL A 186 -17.31 -0.42 -27.53
CA VAL A 186 -17.96 -1.74 -27.63
C VAL A 186 -19.36 -1.62 -27.04
N ASP A 187 -20.43 -1.83 -27.82
CA ASP A 187 -21.80 -1.67 -27.32
C ASP A 187 -22.14 -2.80 -26.33
N ASN A 188 -21.90 -4.05 -26.73
CA ASN A 188 -22.22 -5.23 -25.91
C ASN A 188 -21.02 -6.19 -25.87
N ASN A 189 -20.52 -6.47 -24.67
CA ASN A 189 -19.49 -7.46 -24.42
C ASN A 189 -20.06 -8.67 -23.65
N THR A 190 -19.92 -9.86 -24.25
CA THR A 190 -20.30 -11.15 -23.69
C THR A 190 -19.12 -12.12 -23.59
N ASP A 191 -17.91 -11.64 -23.87
CA ASP A 191 -16.66 -12.38 -23.70
C ASP A 191 -15.57 -11.45 -23.11
N MET A 192 -14.31 -11.54 -23.52
CA MET A 192 -13.19 -10.87 -22.85
C MET A 192 -12.75 -9.58 -23.54
N ILE A 193 -12.46 -8.55 -22.75
CA ILE A 193 -11.66 -7.38 -23.14
C ILE A 193 -10.44 -7.30 -22.23
N GLU A 194 -9.23 -7.32 -22.77
CA GLU A 194 -8.02 -7.17 -21.96
C GLU A 194 -7.84 -5.71 -21.49
N ASN A 195 -7.90 -4.73 -22.39
CA ASN A 195 -7.74 -3.31 -22.04
C ASN A 195 -8.87 -2.47 -22.63
N ASN A 196 -9.68 -1.82 -21.78
CA ASN A 196 -10.67 -0.83 -22.20
C ASN A 196 -10.15 0.58 -21.91
N ASP A 197 -9.83 1.35 -22.95
CA ASP A 197 -9.29 2.71 -22.82
C ASP A 197 -10.31 3.82 -23.11
N LYS A 198 -11.47 3.48 -23.68
CA LYS A 198 -12.50 4.47 -24.01
C LYS A 198 -13.86 4.11 -23.46
N ALA A 199 -14.60 3.17 -24.06
CA ALA A 199 -15.91 2.83 -23.52
C ALA A 199 -16.45 1.44 -23.91
N VAL A 200 -17.17 0.85 -22.96
CA VAL A 200 -18.02 -0.34 -23.12
C VAL A 200 -19.42 0.01 -22.64
N GLY A 201 -20.44 -0.20 -23.47
CA GLY A 201 -21.84 0.06 -23.12
C GLY A 201 -22.35 -0.92 -22.08
N ASN A 202 -22.47 -2.18 -22.47
CA ASN A 202 -22.94 -3.29 -21.63
C ASN A 202 -21.85 -4.37 -21.54
N ASN A 203 -21.45 -4.73 -20.33
CA ASN A 203 -20.52 -5.83 -20.07
C ASN A 203 -21.19 -6.91 -19.23
N SER A 204 -21.25 -8.13 -19.77
CA SER A 204 -21.75 -9.33 -19.08
C SER A 204 -20.68 -10.40 -18.85
N ALA A 205 -19.41 -10.08 -19.17
CA ALA A 205 -18.29 -10.99 -19.12
C ALA A 205 -17.05 -10.33 -18.49
N LEU A 206 -15.85 -10.52 -19.01
CA LEU A 206 -14.61 -10.15 -18.33
C LEU A 206 -13.95 -8.92 -18.96
N ILE A 207 -13.58 -7.94 -18.14
CA ILE A 207 -12.65 -6.86 -18.48
C ILE A 207 -11.43 -6.98 -17.55
N MET A 208 -10.23 -7.12 -18.10
CA MET A 208 -9.01 -7.23 -17.28
C MET A 208 -8.59 -5.86 -16.74
N ALA A 209 -8.49 -4.83 -17.59
CA ALA A 209 -8.18 -3.47 -17.19
C ALA A 209 -9.16 -2.46 -17.79
N ASN A 210 -9.75 -1.63 -16.93
CA ASN A 210 -10.66 -0.55 -17.32
C ASN A 210 -10.04 0.83 -17.05
N ASN A 211 -9.59 1.50 -18.10
CA ASN A 211 -9.18 2.90 -18.12
C ASN A 211 -10.25 3.83 -18.74
N GLY A 212 -11.29 3.25 -19.35
CA GLY A 212 -12.41 3.95 -19.97
C GLY A 212 -13.68 3.91 -19.13
N VAL A 213 -14.82 4.21 -19.74
CA VAL A 213 -16.13 4.11 -19.09
C VAL A 213 -16.73 2.73 -19.36
N VAL A 214 -17.25 2.08 -18.32
CA VAL A 214 -18.15 0.93 -18.48
C VAL A 214 -19.53 1.38 -18.01
N GLY A 215 -20.50 1.33 -18.93
CA GLY A 215 -21.90 1.61 -18.65
C GLY A 215 -22.47 0.52 -17.73
N GLU A 216 -23.34 -0.33 -18.25
CA GLU A 216 -23.93 -1.41 -17.46
C GLU A 216 -22.99 -2.61 -17.36
N ASN A 217 -22.50 -2.91 -16.16
CA ASN A 217 -21.67 -4.06 -15.89
C ASN A 217 -22.39 -5.07 -15.00
N SER A 218 -22.80 -6.20 -15.58
CA SER A 218 -23.19 -7.43 -14.86
C SER A 218 -22.09 -8.50 -14.87
N GLY A 219 -20.96 -8.22 -15.54
CA GLY A 219 -19.77 -9.07 -15.57
C GLY A 219 -18.72 -8.72 -14.49
N ASN A 220 -17.47 -9.10 -14.74
CA ASN A 220 -16.34 -8.88 -13.84
C ASN A 220 -15.33 -7.90 -14.44
N ILE A 221 -14.86 -6.95 -13.64
CA ILE A 221 -13.71 -6.08 -13.94
C ILE A 221 -12.57 -6.41 -12.96
N VAL A 222 -11.38 -6.76 -13.44
CA VAL A 222 -10.26 -7.12 -12.56
C VAL A 222 -9.56 -5.88 -12.00
N GLU A 223 -9.21 -4.93 -12.86
CA GLU A 223 -8.57 -3.68 -12.49
C GLU A 223 -9.38 -2.48 -13.01
N ASN A 224 -9.94 -1.70 -12.10
CA ASN A 224 -10.72 -0.51 -12.43
C ASN A 224 -9.95 0.76 -12.09
N TYR A 225 -9.68 1.57 -13.11
CA TYR A 225 -9.00 2.87 -13.02
C TYR A 225 -9.90 4.03 -13.44
N SER A 226 -11.15 3.75 -13.81
CA SER A 226 -12.11 4.72 -14.32
C SER A 226 -13.55 4.35 -13.91
N GLU A 227 -14.56 4.88 -14.57
CA GLU A 227 -15.97 4.73 -14.23
C GLU A 227 -16.52 3.35 -14.63
N ALA A 228 -17.24 2.71 -13.72
CA ALA A 228 -18.00 1.48 -13.96
C ALA A 228 -19.34 1.51 -13.21
N THR A 229 -20.46 1.32 -13.92
CA THR A 229 -21.78 1.19 -13.29
C THR A 229 -22.16 -0.27 -13.14
N ILE A 230 -22.28 -0.74 -11.90
CA ILE A 230 -22.56 -2.13 -11.61
C ILE A 230 -24.07 -2.34 -11.57
N VAL A 231 -24.53 -3.35 -12.28
CA VAL A 231 -25.94 -3.79 -12.28
C VAL A 231 -26.01 -5.29 -11.97
N GLU A 232 -27.12 -5.72 -11.39
CA GLU A 232 -27.37 -7.12 -11.06
C GLU A 232 -26.24 -7.74 -10.20
N GLU A 233 -25.50 -8.72 -10.73
CA GLU A 233 -24.45 -9.47 -10.03
C GLU A 233 -23.02 -9.05 -10.46
N GLY A 234 -22.87 -7.87 -11.08
CA GLY A 234 -21.55 -7.42 -11.53
C GLY A 234 -20.56 -7.18 -10.38
N ALA A 235 -19.28 -7.31 -10.68
CA ALA A 235 -18.22 -7.18 -9.70
C ALA A 235 -16.97 -6.46 -10.22
N VAL A 236 -16.27 -5.79 -9.30
CA VAL A 236 -14.95 -5.19 -9.48
C VAL A 236 -14.00 -5.84 -8.49
N GLN A 237 -12.92 -6.46 -8.97
CA GLN A 237 -11.94 -7.07 -8.08
C GLN A 237 -11.05 -6.02 -7.40
N ASN A 238 -10.52 -5.05 -8.15
CA ASN A 238 -9.68 -3.99 -7.61
C ASN A 238 -10.13 -2.63 -8.15
N ASN A 239 -10.63 -1.76 -7.27
CA ASN A 239 -10.94 -0.38 -7.60
C ASN A 239 -9.80 0.54 -7.14
N TYR A 240 -9.01 1.02 -8.08
CA TYR A 240 -7.81 1.84 -7.80
C TYR A 240 -8.13 3.33 -7.77
N THR A 241 -7.16 4.14 -7.35
CA THR A 241 -7.23 5.60 -7.46
C THR A 241 -7.56 6.05 -8.89
N GLY A 242 -8.56 6.91 -9.02
CA GLY A 242 -9.15 7.32 -10.31
C GLY A 242 -10.38 6.51 -10.70
N GLY A 243 -10.50 5.28 -10.22
CA GLY A 243 -11.66 4.42 -10.41
C GLY A 243 -12.88 4.93 -9.65
N VAL A 244 -14.04 4.84 -10.29
CA VAL A 244 -15.35 5.16 -9.72
C VAL A 244 -16.28 3.98 -9.96
N VAL A 245 -16.87 3.45 -8.89
CA VAL A 245 -17.84 2.36 -8.97
C VAL A 245 -19.19 2.88 -8.50
N TYR A 246 -20.18 2.83 -9.39
CA TYR A 246 -21.58 3.11 -9.04
C TYR A 246 -22.27 1.80 -8.68
N GLY A 247 -22.89 1.74 -7.50
CA GLY A 247 -23.55 0.53 -7.03
C GLY A 247 -24.84 0.17 -7.74
N SER A 248 -25.39 1.04 -8.58
CA SER A 248 -26.54 0.78 -9.44
C SER A 248 -26.53 1.72 -10.63
N ALA A 249 -27.40 1.46 -11.62
CA ALA A 249 -27.78 2.49 -12.59
C ALA A 249 -28.27 3.77 -11.89
N LEU A 250 -27.96 4.93 -12.47
CA LEU A 250 -28.37 6.25 -11.94
C LEU A 250 -29.81 6.64 -12.34
N ASP A 251 -30.59 5.69 -12.85
CA ASP A 251 -31.99 5.87 -13.20
C ASP A 251 -32.88 5.36 -12.04
N PRO A 252 -33.61 6.25 -11.33
CA PRO A 252 -34.50 5.85 -10.25
C PRO A 252 -35.69 5.01 -10.72
N ASP A 253 -36.05 5.06 -12.01
CA ASP A 253 -37.15 4.30 -12.60
C ASP A 253 -36.69 2.90 -13.09
N ASP A 254 -35.38 2.61 -13.10
CA ASP A 254 -34.89 1.25 -13.33
C ASP A 254 -35.53 0.32 -12.30
N ALA A 255 -36.01 -0.86 -12.70
CA ALA A 255 -36.63 -1.81 -11.77
C ALA A 255 -35.63 -2.75 -11.11
N ARG A 256 -34.40 -2.87 -11.65
CA ARG A 256 -33.36 -3.78 -11.16
C ARG A 256 -32.88 -3.37 -9.78
N ILE A 257 -32.59 -4.35 -8.94
CA ILE A 257 -31.90 -4.15 -7.65
C ILE A 257 -30.49 -4.67 -7.88
N SER A 258 -29.50 -3.87 -7.50
CA SER A 258 -28.10 -4.23 -7.68
C SER A 258 -27.53 -4.86 -6.42
N SER A 259 -26.73 -5.90 -6.60
CA SER A 259 -25.90 -6.55 -5.58
C SER A 259 -24.43 -6.40 -5.92
N ALA A 260 -24.00 -5.15 -6.13
CA ALA A 260 -22.67 -4.82 -6.59
C ALA A 260 -21.59 -5.28 -5.61
N VAL A 261 -20.51 -5.86 -6.13
CA VAL A 261 -19.38 -6.30 -5.31
C VAL A 261 -18.09 -5.59 -5.72
N VAL A 262 -17.41 -4.98 -4.75
CA VAL A 262 -16.03 -4.51 -4.88
C VAL A 262 -15.15 -5.35 -3.97
N ALA A 263 -14.33 -6.26 -4.51
CA ALA A 263 -13.53 -7.13 -3.66
C ALA A 263 -12.46 -6.33 -2.88
N ASN A 264 -11.76 -5.41 -3.55
CA ASN A 264 -10.76 -4.54 -2.94
C ASN A 264 -10.95 -3.08 -3.38
N ASN A 265 -11.22 -2.16 -2.45
CA ASN A 265 -11.16 -0.72 -2.72
C ASN A 265 -9.82 -0.14 -2.28
N ARG A 266 -9.00 0.25 -3.26
CA ARG A 266 -7.60 0.70 -3.12
C ARG A 266 -7.46 2.15 -3.59
N GLY A 267 -8.24 3.04 -2.98
CA GLY A 267 -8.20 4.47 -3.26
C GLY A 267 -9.16 4.98 -4.31
N GLY A 268 -10.02 4.13 -4.87
CA GLY A 268 -11.10 4.55 -5.75
C GLY A 268 -12.28 5.14 -4.99
N THR A 269 -13.21 5.74 -5.74
CA THR A 269 -14.51 6.20 -5.24
C THR A 269 -15.53 5.07 -5.38
N VAL A 270 -16.33 4.86 -4.35
CA VAL A 270 -17.47 3.94 -4.37
C VAL A 270 -18.73 4.70 -3.98
N ILE A 271 -19.75 4.58 -4.82
CA ILE A 271 -21.01 5.31 -4.69
C ILE A 271 -22.12 4.29 -4.44
N SER A 272 -22.93 4.51 -3.40
CA SER A 272 -24.07 3.62 -3.10
C SER A 272 -25.09 3.60 -4.25
N GLY A 273 -25.95 2.58 -4.27
CA GLY A 273 -27.03 2.51 -5.26
C GLY A 273 -28.13 3.54 -5.03
N VAL A 274 -28.90 3.84 -6.06
CA VAL A 274 -29.94 4.88 -6.03
C VAL A 274 -31.08 4.51 -5.08
N LYS A 275 -31.42 3.23 -5.00
CA LYS A 275 -32.53 2.73 -4.20
C LYS A 275 -32.07 2.25 -2.84
N SER A 276 -32.98 2.30 -1.87
CA SER A 276 -32.75 1.79 -0.52
C SER A 276 -32.44 0.29 -0.46
N GLU A 277 -32.90 -0.46 -1.47
CA GLU A 277 -32.72 -1.89 -1.61
C GLU A 277 -31.39 -2.26 -2.28
N ASP A 278 -30.69 -1.30 -2.89
CA ASP A 278 -29.37 -1.55 -3.47
C ASP A 278 -28.34 -1.70 -2.35
N ASP A 279 -27.66 -2.84 -2.37
CA ASP A 279 -26.60 -3.17 -1.42
C ASP A 279 -25.29 -3.38 -2.17
N LEU A 280 -24.35 -2.47 -1.94
CA LEU A 280 -23.00 -2.60 -2.47
C LEU A 280 -22.10 -3.17 -1.37
N THR A 281 -21.50 -4.32 -1.64
CA THR A 281 -20.54 -4.93 -0.72
C THR A 281 -19.10 -4.61 -1.13
N ILE A 282 -18.32 -4.07 -0.19
CA ILE A 282 -16.86 -3.98 -0.29
C ILE A 282 -16.25 -5.07 0.58
N GLY A 283 -15.56 -6.04 -0.04
CA GLY A 283 -14.90 -7.12 0.70
C GLY A 283 -13.77 -6.60 1.59
N ASN A 284 -12.82 -5.90 0.99
CA ASN A 284 -11.67 -5.29 1.66
C ASN A 284 -11.59 -3.80 1.29
N TYR A 285 -11.79 -2.93 2.27
CA TYR A 285 -11.66 -1.49 2.11
C TYR A 285 -10.34 -1.04 2.74
N TYR A 286 -9.42 -0.48 1.93
CA TYR A 286 -8.14 0.03 2.42
C TYR A 286 -8.19 1.55 2.60
N TYR A 287 -8.62 2.26 1.56
CA TYR A 287 -8.80 3.71 1.54
C TYR A 287 -9.60 4.11 0.28
N GLY A 288 -10.04 5.36 0.20
CA GLY A 288 -10.82 5.90 -0.92
C GLY A 288 -11.96 6.80 -0.46
N ASP A 289 -12.83 7.16 -1.40
CA ASP A 289 -14.01 7.98 -1.14
C ASP A 289 -15.26 7.09 -1.13
N LEU A 290 -16.13 7.29 -0.15
CA LEU A 290 -17.45 6.65 -0.09
C LEU A 290 -18.51 7.73 -0.22
N LYS A 291 -19.40 7.63 -1.21
CA LYS A 291 -20.43 8.66 -1.47
C LYS A 291 -21.81 8.06 -1.60
N ASN A 292 -22.81 8.90 -1.40
CA ASN A 292 -24.20 8.60 -1.69
C ASN A 292 -24.85 9.76 -2.48
N THR A 293 -24.04 10.56 -3.17
CA THR A 293 -24.52 11.60 -4.08
C THR A 293 -23.68 11.59 -5.36
N VAL A 294 -24.31 11.96 -6.47
CA VAL A 294 -23.68 12.08 -7.79
C VAL A 294 -24.11 13.38 -8.44
N ASP A 295 -23.14 14.18 -8.90
CA ASP A 295 -23.41 15.36 -9.70
C ASP A 295 -23.68 14.96 -11.15
N THR A 296 -24.91 15.18 -11.62
CA THR A 296 -25.29 14.95 -13.02
C THR A 296 -25.53 16.29 -13.73
N PRO A 297 -25.59 16.33 -15.07
CA PRO A 297 -25.98 17.54 -15.80
C PRO A 297 -27.35 18.10 -15.39
N ASP A 298 -28.25 17.26 -14.90
CA ASP A 298 -29.61 17.62 -14.48
C ASP A 298 -29.71 17.98 -12.99
N GLY A 299 -28.61 17.83 -12.23
CA GLY A 299 -28.51 18.15 -10.81
C GLY A 299 -27.86 17.04 -9.98
N GLU A 300 -27.77 17.27 -8.67
CA GLU A 300 -27.31 16.26 -7.72
C GLU A 300 -28.37 15.17 -7.54
N VAL A 301 -27.97 13.91 -7.72
CA VAL A 301 -28.79 12.73 -7.44
C VAL A 301 -28.36 12.16 -6.09
N THR A 302 -29.30 11.96 -5.18
CA THR A 302 -29.06 11.28 -3.90
C THR A 302 -29.30 9.78 -4.05
N CYS A 303 -28.29 9.00 -3.70
CA CYS A 303 -28.30 7.55 -3.64
C CYS A 303 -28.72 7.09 -2.24
N ASN A 304 -29.76 6.26 -2.16
CA ASN A 304 -30.33 5.82 -0.89
C ASN A 304 -29.89 4.41 -0.46
N GLY A 305 -29.08 3.74 -1.27
CA GLY A 305 -28.55 2.41 -0.98
C GLY A 305 -27.50 2.41 0.12
N THR A 306 -27.13 1.21 0.55
CA THR A 306 -26.13 0.99 1.59
C THR A 306 -24.82 0.50 0.99
N ILE A 307 -23.70 0.93 1.59
CA ILE A 307 -22.38 0.34 1.35
C ILE A 307 -22.05 -0.53 2.56
N HIS A 308 -21.95 -1.84 2.35
CA HIS A 308 -21.55 -2.80 3.35
C HIS A 308 -20.07 -3.15 3.21
N ILE A 309 -19.26 -2.87 4.23
CA ILE A 309 -17.83 -3.19 4.26
C ILE A 309 -17.59 -4.41 5.15
N THR A 310 -17.14 -5.52 4.57
CA THR A 310 -16.84 -6.74 5.32
C THR A 310 -15.56 -6.57 6.15
N ASN A 311 -14.45 -6.15 5.52
CA ASN A 311 -13.18 -5.90 6.20
C ASN A 311 -12.71 -4.49 5.92
N LYS A 312 -12.67 -3.66 6.95
CA LYS A 312 -12.07 -2.34 6.89
C LYS A 312 -10.63 -2.40 7.39
N TYR A 313 -9.69 -2.18 6.47
CA TYR A 313 -8.28 -1.97 6.75
C TYR A 313 -7.99 -0.47 6.74
N GLY A 314 -7.18 0.01 7.68
CA GLY A 314 -6.69 1.38 7.67
C GLY A 314 -7.42 2.33 8.64
N GLU A 315 -7.03 3.60 8.60
CA GLU A 315 -7.49 4.60 9.56
C GLU A 315 -9.02 4.81 9.53
N LYS A 316 -9.49 5.62 10.49
CA LYS A 316 -10.87 6.12 10.56
C LYS A 316 -11.17 7.04 9.36
N GLY A 317 -11.25 6.45 8.16
CA GLY A 317 -11.69 7.12 6.94
C GLY A 317 -13.19 7.38 6.95
N ASP A 318 -13.71 7.70 5.79
CA ASP A 318 -15.11 8.07 5.44
C ASP A 318 -16.19 6.99 5.74
N THR A 319 -15.91 6.07 6.66
CA THR A 319 -16.79 4.96 7.05
C THR A 319 -17.79 5.33 8.16
N ASP A 320 -17.63 6.48 8.81
CA ASP A 320 -18.55 7.00 9.83
C ASP A 320 -19.72 7.76 9.15
N LYS A 321 -20.40 7.12 8.20
CA LYS A 321 -21.51 7.69 7.43
C LYS A 321 -22.76 6.85 7.61
N GLU A 322 -23.94 7.48 7.59
CA GLU A 322 -25.21 6.78 7.83
C GLU A 322 -25.51 5.68 6.79
N PHE A 323 -24.98 5.81 5.57
CA PHE A 323 -25.14 4.85 4.49
C PHE A 323 -24.02 3.79 4.43
N VAL A 324 -23.11 3.76 5.41
CA VAL A 324 -22.00 2.81 5.47
C VAL A 324 -22.13 1.92 6.70
N THR A 325 -22.02 0.62 6.50
CA THR A 325 -21.89 -0.36 7.59
C THR A 325 -20.54 -1.06 7.52
N VAL A 326 -19.96 -1.39 8.67
CA VAL A 326 -18.65 -2.06 8.76
C VAL A 326 -18.76 -3.26 9.68
N GLU A 327 -18.46 -4.45 9.16
CA GLU A 327 -18.50 -5.70 9.94
C GLU A 327 -17.20 -5.88 10.73
N ASN A 328 -16.04 -5.94 10.07
CA ASN A 328 -14.76 -6.17 10.72
C ASN A 328 -13.86 -4.95 10.56
N ARG A 329 -13.19 -4.55 11.65
CA ARG A 329 -12.22 -3.44 11.64
C ARG A 329 -10.83 -3.96 11.95
N TYR A 330 -9.87 -3.47 11.19
CA TYR A 330 -8.47 -3.79 11.30
C TYR A 330 -7.64 -2.50 11.32
N ASN A 331 -6.73 -2.39 12.27
CA ASN A 331 -5.81 -1.27 12.40
C ASN A 331 -4.38 -1.76 12.17
N SER A 332 -3.53 -0.96 11.54
CA SER A 332 -2.13 -1.31 11.36
C SER A 332 -1.24 -0.78 12.48
N VAL A 333 -0.14 -1.49 12.72
CA VAL A 333 0.95 -1.00 13.58
C VAL A 333 2.27 -1.17 12.84
N GLU A 334 2.98 -0.08 12.62
CA GLU A 334 4.27 -0.05 11.93
C GLU A 334 5.36 0.44 12.87
N VAL A 335 6.50 -0.27 12.91
CA VAL A 335 7.66 0.12 13.74
C VAL A 335 8.80 0.61 12.84
N TYR A 336 9.14 1.88 13.00
CA TYR A 336 10.19 2.61 12.29
C TYR A 336 11.49 2.67 13.10
N ASP A 337 12.57 3.09 12.44
CA ASP A 337 13.93 3.21 12.99
C ASP A 337 14.49 1.88 13.54
N THR A 338 14.24 0.80 12.80
CA THR A 338 14.55 -0.59 13.18
C THR A 338 15.82 -1.13 12.53
N ASP A 339 16.71 -0.27 12.02
CA ASP A 339 17.95 -0.69 11.33
C ASP A 339 18.78 -1.70 12.15
N ASN A 340 18.79 -1.53 13.48
CA ASN A 340 19.54 -2.36 14.42
C ASN A 340 18.68 -3.31 15.26
N THR A 341 17.42 -3.51 14.85
CA THR A 341 16.42 -4.29 15.59
C THR A 341 15.61 -5.17 14.63
N ASP A 342 15.50 -6.45 14.90
CA ASP A 342 14.55 -7.33 14.23
C ASP A 342 13.16 -7.14 14.83
N VAL A 343 12.15 -6.98 13.97
CA VAL A 343 10.74 -6.81 14.36
C VAL A 343 9.96 -8.05 13.92
N THR A 344 9.28 -8.69 14.86
CA THR A 344 8.41 -9.84 14.59
C THR A 344 6.99 -9.53 15.04
N TYR A 345 6.04 -9.70 14.13
CA TYR A 345 4.61 -9.52 14.38
C TYR A 345 3.96 -10.88 14.65
N ASN A 346 3.26 -11.01 15.78
CA ASN A 346 2.53 -12.23 16.15
C ASN A 346 1.03 -11.95 16.19
N ASP A 347 0.24 -12.82 15.55
CA ASP A 347 -1.22 -12.68 15.41
C ASP A 347 -1.67 -11.40 14.68
N PHE A 348 -0.83 -10.90 13.77
CA PHE A 348 -1.18 -9.92 12.76
C PHE A 348 -1.54 -10.62 11.44
N VAL A 349 -2.53 -10.08 10.74
CA VAL A 349 -2.82 -10.41 9.35
C VAL A 349 -1.95 -9.52 8.48
N ARG A 350 -1.02 -10.14 7.75
CA ARG A 350 -0.28 -9.43 6.71
C ARG A 350 -1.17 -9.33 5.48
N ASP A 351 -1.35 -8.11 5.00
CA ASP A 351 -2.02 -7.89 3.74
C ASP A 351 -1.07 -8.14 2.55
N ASP A 352 -1.54 -8.84 1.52
CA ASP A 352 -0.70 -9.18 0.36
C ASP A 352 -0.56 -8.02 -0.65
N VAL A 353 -1.32 -6.94 -0.47
CA VAL A 353 -1.36 -5.79 -1.38
C VAL A 353 -0.34 -4.75 -0.98
N ASP A 354 -0.43 -4.25 0.25
CA ASP A 354 0.43 -3.19 0.76
C ASP A 354 1.54 -3.71 1.69
N TYR A 355 1.50 -5.01 2.01
CA TYR A 355 2.43 -5.68 2.92
C TYR A 355 2.38 -5.20 4.37
N THR A 356 1.36 -4.41 4.71
CA THR A 356 1.14 -3.87 6.05
C THR A 356 0.65 -4.97 7.00
N GLN A 357 1.02 -4.84 8.26
CA GLN A 357 0.61 -5.75 9.33
C GLN A 357 -0.62 -5.16 10.03
N TYR A 358 -1.73 -5.88 9.95
CA TYR A 358 -3.01 -5.49 10.51
C TYR A 358 -3.42 -6.37 11.66
N ILE A 359 -4.15 -5.80 12.61
CA ILE A 359 -4.75 -6.54 13.71
C ILE A 359 -6.24 -6.21 13.81
N GLN A 360 -7.05 -7.25 14.04
CA GLN A 360 -8.49 -7.07 14.19
C GLN A 360 -8.81 -6.36 15.51
N THR A 361 -9.54 -5.26 15.42
CA THR A 361 -9.95 -4.44 16.58
C THR A 361 -11.46 -4.42 16.78
N ALA A 362 -12.23 -4.82 15.77
CA ALA A 362 -13.66 -5.09 15.92
C ALA A 362 -14.12 -6.26 15.02
N LYS A 363 -15.16 -6.96 15.47
CA LYS A 363 -15.82 -8.06 14.75
C LYS A 363 -17.33 -7.90 14.84
N ASN A 364 -18.02 -7.97 13.71
CA ASN A 364 -19.45 -7.70 13.60
C ASN A 364 -19.86 -6.34 14.21
N GLY A 365 -19.02 -5.31 14.03
CA GLY A 365 -19.22 -3.96 14.57
C GLY A 365 -18.80 -3.78 16.04
N GLU A 366 -18.59 -4.88 16.78
CA GLU A 366 -18.27 -4.84 18.22
C GLU A 366 -16.75 -4.87 18.46
N PRO A 367 -16.21 -4.06 19.39
CA PRO A 367 -14.81 -4.12 19.79
C PRO A 367 -14.40 -5.52 20.27
N VAL A 368 -13.20 -5.97 19.89
CA VAL A 368 -12.61 -7.24 20.35
C VAL A 368 -11.31 -7.01 21.10
N GLU A 369 -10.90 -8.00 21.90
CA GLU A 369 -9.60 -8.01 22.54
C GLU A 369 -8.47 -8.05 21.50
N ILE A 370 -7.45 -7.23 21.68
CA ILE A 370 -6.31 -7.12 20.77
C ILE A 370 -5.32 -8.22 21.15
N ALA A 371 -5.37 -9.35 20.42
CA ALA A 371 -4.58 -10.54 20.75
C ALA A 371 -3.10 -10.44 20.34
N GLY A 372 -2.79 -9.68 19.28
CA GLY A 372 -1.47 -9.65 18.68
C GLY A 372 -0.44 -8.80 19.41
N THR A 373 0.81 -9.18 19.22
CA THR A 373 1.98 -8.63 19.90
C THR A 373 3.11 -8.38 18.92
N ILE A 374 4.01 -7.46 19.26
CA ILE A 374 5.22 -7.17 18.49
C ILE A 374 6.43 -7.52 19.34
N THR A 375 7.34 -8.35 18.82
CA THR A 375 8.61 -8.65 19.49
C THR A 375 9.74 -7.91 18.80
N LEU A 376 10.50 -7.16 19.61
CA LEU A 376 11.63 -6.34 19.19
C LEU A 376 12.92 -6.94 19.75
N LYS A 377 13.84 -7.32 18.87
CA LYS A 377 15.10 -7.94 19.24
C LYS A 377 16.27 -7.21 18.64
N ALA A 378 17.24 -6.79 19.47
CA ALA A 378 18.46 -6.19 18.94
C ALA A 378 19.20 -7.18 18.03
N LYS A 379 19.72 -6.70 16.90
CA LYS A 379 20.60 -7.47 16.02
C LYS A 379 21.94 -7.75 16.71
N ASP A 380 22.71 -8.68 16.14
CA ASP A 380 24.06 -8.98 16.62
C ASP A 380 24.93 -7.72 16.68
N GLY A 381 25.68 -7.56 17.78
CA GLY A 381 26.46 -6.35 18.04
C GLY A 381 25.69 -5.20 18.70
N TYR A 382 24.37 -5.33 18.89
CA TYR A 382 23.53 -4.32 19.53
C TYR A 382 22.82 -4.86 20.78
N SER A 383 22.30 -3.94 21.61
CA SER A 383 21.43 -4.20 22.76
C SER A 383 20.29 -3.20 22.84
N LEU A 384 19.12 -3.68 23.25
CA LEU A 384 17.96 -2.87 23.61
C LEU A 384 17.96 -2.60 25.12
N SER A 385 17.62 -1.37 25.49
CA SER A 385 17.40 -0.95 26.88
C SER A 385 16.15 -0.07 26.95
N ASP A 386 15.42 -0.13 28.07
CA ASP A 386 14.32 0.78 28.38
C ASP A 386 14.77 1.89 29.35
N ASN A 387 13.94 2.92 29.51
CA ASN A 387 14.15 4.01 30.49
C ASN A 387 13.42 3.78 31.83
N GLY A 388 12.92 2.57 32.09
CA GLY A 388 12.08 2.22 33.25
C GLY A 388 10.57 2.38 33.03
N GLN A 389 10.14 2.98 31.91
CA GLN A 389 8.73 3.10 31.55
C GLN A 389 8.28 1.91 30.69
N LEU A 390 7.53 0.99 31.28
CA LEU A 390 7.08 -0.26 30.64
C LEU A 390 5.65 -0.18 30.07
N SER A 391 5.09 1.01 29.93
CA SER A 391 3.76 1.22 29.34
C SER A 391 3.62 2.66 28.85
N GLY A 392 2.78 2.85 27.83
CA GLY A 392 2.45 4.16 27.30
C GLY A 392 1.02 4.21 26.79
N GLU A 393 0.45 5.40 26.74
CA GLU A 393 -0.89 5.66 26.24
C GLU A 393 -0.89 6.94 25.39
N THR A 394 -1.53 6.85 24.24
CA THR A 394 -1.82 7.94 23.31
C THR A 394 -3.31 7.95 23.02
N ASP A 395 -3.76 8.90 22.20
CA ASP A 395 -5.12 8.95 21.68
C ASP A 395 -5.47 7.74 20.78
N LYS A 396 -4.45 7.16 20.11
CA LYS A 396 -4.61 6.05 19.17
C LYS A 396 -4.34 4.67 19.76
N MET A 397 -3.55 4.57 20.84
CA MET A 397 -3.17 3.28 21.41
C MET A 397 -2.84 3.33 22.90
N ALA A 398 -2.91 2.19 23.55
CA ALA A 398 -2.31 1.95 24.85
C ALA A 398 -1.53 0.63 24.79
N PHE A 399 -0.30 0.64 25.31
CA PHE A 399 0.60 -0.50 25.22
C PHE A 399 1.32 -0.79 26.54
N ALA A 400 1.78 -2.03 26.67
CA ALA A 400 2.66 -2.50 27.73
C ALA A 400 3.88 -3.22 27.12
N LEU A 401 5.02 -3.11 27.81
CA LEU A 401 6.28 -3.76 27.44
C LEU A 401 6.61 -4.85 28.44
N SER A 402 6.94 -6.03 27.92
CA SER A 402 7.49 -7.13 28.70
C SER A 402 8.89 -7.44 28.21
N LYS A 403 9.87 -7.41 29.12
CA LYS A 403 11.25 -7.79 28.80
C LYS A 403 11.42 -9.30 28.89
N ASN A 404 11.95 -9.90 27.82
CA ASN A 404 12.19 -11.33 27.73
C ASN A 404 13.58 -11.71 28.27
N GLU A 405 13.77 -12.99 28.62
CA GLU A 405 15.06 -13.50 29.14
C GLU A 405 16.22 -13.33 28.14
N ASP A 406 15.93 -13.33 26.83
CA ASP A 406 16.92 -13.15 25.77
C ASP A 406 17.27 -11.68 25.48
N GLY A 407 16.70 -10.75 26.26
CA GLY A 407 16.92 -9.31 26.12
C GLY A 407 16.06 -8.64 25.04
N SER A 408 15.18 -9.37 24.35
CA SER A 408 14.13 -8.78 23.51
C SER A 408 13.01 -8.17 24.35
N TYR A 409 12.17 -7.35 23.71
CA TYR A 409 10.97 -6.76 24.32
C TYR A 409 9.74 -7.18 23.53
N THR A 410 8.68 -7.53 24.24
CA THR A 410 7.35 -7.79 23.66
C THR A 410 6.43 -6.63 23.99
N VAL A 411 5.86 -6.03 22.94
CA VAL A 411 4.85 -4.99 22.99
C VAL A 411 3.47 -5.65 22.89
N SER A 412 2.63 -5.42 23.88
CA SER A 412 1.22 -5.83 23.90
C SER A 412 0.33 -4.60 23.90
N PHE A 413 -0.77 -4.62 23.14
CA PHE A 413 -1.69 -3.50 23.03
C PHE A 413 -2.96 -3.77 23.84
N SER A 414 -3.33 -2.85 24.72
CA SER A 414 -4.62 -2.88 25.43
C SER A 414 -5.69 -2.06 24.71
N SER A 415 -5.30 -1.13 23.85
CA SER A 415 -6.22 -0.41 22.96
C SER A 415 -5.51 -0.01 21.66
N LEU A 416 -6.28 0.04 20.56
CA LEU A 416 -5.84 0.49 19.25
C LEU A 416 -7.05 1.00 18.46
N THR A 417 -7.18 2.32 18.32
CA THR A 417 -8.36 2.99 17.75
C THR A 417 -8.14 3.51 16.31
N GLY A 418 -6.93 3.33 15.77
CA GLY A 418 -6.57 3.65 14.39
C GLY A 418 -5.20 3.07 14.03
N ASN A 419 -4.71 3.38 12.83
CA ASN A 419 -3.35 3.00 12.44
C ASN A 419 -2.32 3.77 13.27
N VAL A 420 -1.24 3.10 13.63
CA VAL A 420 -0.17 3.67 14.45
C VAL A 420 1.18 3.41 13.82
N SER A 421 1.99 4.46 13.72
CA SER A 421 3.41 4.40 13.41
C SER A 421 4.19 4.67 14.69
N LEU A 422 5.14 3.80 15.02
CA LEU A 422 5.92 3.81 16.25
C LEU A 422 7.40 3.86 15.94
N THR A 423 8.15 4.62 16.71
CA THR A 423 9.61 4.48 16.81
C THR A 423 9.95 3.68 18.08
N LEU A 424 11.22 3.26 18.21
CA LEU A 424 11.68 2.68 19.47
C LEU A 424 11.58 3.67 20.63
N GLU A 425 11.74 4.98 20.37
CA GLU A 425 11.64 6.02 21.38
C GLU A 425 10.20 6.20 21.89
N ASP A 426 9.19 6.08 21.01
CA ASP A 426 7.77 6.08 21.40
C ASP A 426 7.44 4.91 22.34
N LEU A 427 8.20 3.81 22.21
CA LEU A 427 8.14 2.64 23.08
C LEU A 427 9.08 2.76 24.28
N HIS A 428 9.70 3.91 24.53
CA HIS A 428 10.68 4.11 25.61
C HIS A 428 11.89 3.16 25.56
N LEU A 429 12.21 2.67 24.35
CA LEU A 429 13.34 1.81 24.08
C LEU A 429 14.46 2.58 23.40
N LYS A 430 15.69 2.18 23.70
CA LYS A 430 16.91 2.66 23.08
C LYS A 430 17.72 1.48 22.58
N VAL A 431 18.19 1.57 21.34
CA VAL A 431 19.18 0.64 20.79
C VAL A 431 20.58 1.23 20.94
N SER A 432 21.54 0.40 21.34
CA SER A 432 22.94 0.78 21.54
C SER A 432 23.86 -0.29 21.01
N GLU A 433 25.02 0.11 20.49
CA GLU A 433 26.10 -0.85 20.20
C GLU A 433 26.57 -1.47 21.50
N LYS A 434 26.74 -2.79 21.49
CA LYS A 434 27.43 -3.50 22.55
C LYS A 434 28.88 -3.04 22.51
N ASN A 435 29.24 -2.10 23.38
CA ASN A 435 30.63 -1.73 23.56
C ASN A 435 31.38 -3.01 23.93
N ASN A 436 32.25 -3.46 23.02
CA ASN A 436 33.17 -4.57 23.22
C ASN A 436 34.29 -4.17 24.21
N GLU A 437 33.94 -3.48 25.30
CA GLU A 437 34.79 -3.43 26.48
C GLU A 437 34.70 -4.80 27.14
N THR A 438 35.41 -5.76 26.54
CA THR A 438 36.08 -6.80 27.29
C THR A 438 36.88 -6.10 28.38
N VAL A 439 36.26 -5.88 29.53
CA VAL A 439 36.96 -5.57 30.76
C VAL A 439 37.73 -6.84 31.08
N VAL A 440 38.92 -6.95 30.51
CA VAL A 440 39.93 -7.92 30.91
C VAL A 440 40.28 -7.57 32.35
N SER A 441 39.55 -8.17 33.28
CA SER A 441 39.84 -8.11 34.70
C SER A 441 41.06 -9.00 34.97
N THR A 442 42.24 -8.55 34.54
CA THR A 442 43.49 -9.06 35.11
C THR A 442 43.64 -8.44 36.50
N VAL A 443 43.28 -9.22 37.51
CA VAL A 443 43.71 -9.03 38.90
C VAL A 443 45.24 -9.12 38.92
N GLY A 444 45.91 -7.99 39.11
CA GLY A 444 47.35 -7.90 39.21
C GLY A 444 47.74 -6.75 40.11
N ASP A 445 48.14 -7.08 41.34
CA ASP A 445 48.69 -6.16 42.34
C ASP A 445 49.82 -5.30 41.77
N LYS A 446 49.60 -3.99 41.64
CA LYS A 446 50.62 -2.93 41.76
C LYS A 446 49.98 -1.53 41.82
N PRO A 447 50.60 -0.57 42.54
CA PRO A 447 49.99 0.71 42.86
C PRO A 447 49.95 1.65 41.65
N ILE A 448 48.88 2.43 41.62
CA ILE A 448 48.51 3.42 40.60
C ILE A 448 49.48 4.59 40.63
N ASP A 449 50.09 4.90 39.48
CA ASP A 449 50.74 6.17 39.19
C ASP A 449 50.16 6.72 37.87
N GLY A 450 49.70 7.98 37.90
CA GLY A 450 49.53 8.80 36.70
C GLY A 450 48.16 8.78 36.02
N VAL A 451 47.33 9.76 36.40
CA VAL A 451 46.11 10.19 35.70
C VAL A 451 46.44 10.81 34.33
N SER A 452 45.66 10.49 33.30
CA SER A 452 45.36 11.42 32.19
C SER A 452 43.86 11.39 31.89
N GLY A 453 43.11 12.25 32.58
CA GLY A 453 41.67 12.43 32.36
C GLY A 453 41.41 13.34 31.15
N GLY A 454 40.60 12.85 30.22
CA GLY A 454 39.88 13.68 29.26
C GLY A 454 38.76 14.43 29.98
N GLN A 455 38.57 15.70 29.60
CA GLN A 455 37.62 16.63 30.20
C GLN A 455 36.17 16.10 30.13
N SER A 456 35.51 16.01 31.28
CA SER A 456 34.06 16.10 31.40
C SER A 456 33.72 17.34 32.24
N ASP A 457 32.78 18.16 31.78
CA ASP A 457 32.29 19.34 32.50
C ASP A 457 31.67 18.94 33.84
N THR A 458 32.45 19.05 34.92
CA THR A 458 31.94 18.98 36.30
C THR A 458 31.58 20.37 36.77
N VAL A 459 30.32 20.58 37.19
CA VAL A 459 29.90 21.79 37.90
C VAL A 459 30.57 21.80 39.28
N TYR A 460 31.38 22.82 39.56
CA TYR A 460 32.05 23.02 40.84
C TYR A 460 31.03 23.48 41.90
N VAL A 461 30.90 22.72 42.99
CA VAL A 461 30.19 23.16 44.20
C VAL A 461 31.24 23.59 45.23
N PRO A 462 31.34 24.89 45.59
CA PRO A 462 32.30 25.36 46.59
C PRO A 462 32.05 24.70 47.95
N GLY A 463 33.08 24.09 48.55
CA GLY A 463 33.05 23.57 49.92
C GLY A 463 32.97 22.04 50.08
N VAL A 464 32.98 21.25 48.99
CA VAL A 464 32.99 19.78 49.04
C VAL A 464 34.28 19.25 48.39
N GLU A 465 35.22 18.73 49.20
CA GLU A 465 36.39 17.99 48.69
C GLU A 465 35.94 16.60 48.22
N ASN A 466 36.28 16.20 46.99
CA ASN A 466 35.72 15.01 46.33
C ASN A 466 36.80 13.96 46.01
N PRO A 467 36.93 12.87 46.80
CA PRO A 467 37.80 11.75 46.46
C PRO A 467 36.99 10.44 46.27
N GLY A 468 36.39 10.24 45.09
CA GLY A 468 36.16 8.90 44.53
C GLY A 468 34.72 8.34 44.48
N LEU A 469 34.49 7.55 43.42
CA LEU A 469 33.38 6.61 43.13
C LEU A 469 31.96 7.07 43.49
N GLY A 470 31.37 7.91 42.64
CA GLY A 470 29.93 8.23 42.67
C GLY A 470 29.11 7.25 41.84
N MET A 471 27.88 6.94 42.27
CA MET A 471 26.88 6.29 41.41
C MET A 471 26.18 7.36 40.57
N VAL A 472 25.98 7.06 39.28
CA VAL A 472 25.27 7.94 38.34
C VAL A 472 23.79 7.57 38.38
N TYR A 473 22.94 8.46 38.90
CA TYR A 473 21.49 8.40 38.67
C TYR A 473 21.12 9.36 37.55
N SER A 474 20.50 8.83 36.49
CA SER A 474 19.86 9.64 35.46
C SER A 474 18.42 9.87 35.90
N VAL A 475 18.05 11.12 36.18
CA VAL A 475 16.66 11.51 36.41
C VAL A 475 16.23 12.33 35.19
N ASN A 476 15.42 11.70 34.33
CA ASN A 476 14.69 12.25 33.17
C ASN A 476 15.22 13.59 32.60
N ASP A 477 16.08 13.50 31.58
CA ASP A 477 16.51 14.58 30.66
C ASP A 477 17.01 15.92 31.26
N GLY A 478 17.58 15.88 32.48
CA GLY A 478 18.35 16.99 33.08
C GLY A 478 19.87 16.71 33.21
N PRO A 479 20.68 17.72 33.62
CA PRO A 479 22.13 17.55 33.78
C PRO A 479 22.46 16.39 34.72
N ARG A 480 23.43 15.56 34.31
CA ARG A 480 23.91 14.40 35.08
C ARG A 480 24.38 14.86 36.46
N VAL A 481 23.66 14.45 37.50
CA VAL A 481 24.03 14.75 38.87
C VAL A 481 25.06 13.71 39.32
N TYR A 482 26.28 14.17 39.58
CA TYR A 482 27.32 13.35 40.19
C TYR A 482 27.08 13.33 41.70
N ILE A 483 26.68 12.18 42.26
CA ILE A 483 26.36 12.04 43.68
C ILE A 483 27.54 11.34 44.36
N PRO A 484 28.42 12.06 45.08
CA PRO A 484 29.32 11.41 46.03
C PRO A 484 28.47 10.86 47.19
N ILE A 485 28.46 9.54 47.38
CA ILE A 485 27.89 8.94 48.58
C ILE A 485 28.97 8.97 49.65
N GLU A 486 28.91 9.96 50.55
CA GLU A 486 29.70 9.92 51.77
C GLU A 486 28.82 9.50 52.94
N GLU A 487 29.07 8.30 53.46
CA GLU A 487 28.48 7.88 54.73
C GLU A 487 29.20 8.60 55.87
N LYS A 488 28.64 9.73 56.33
CA LYS A 488 29.20 10.49 57.44
C LYS A 488 28.58 10.08 58.77
N THR A 489 29.44 9.82 59.75
CA THR A 489 29.05 9.63 61.15
C THR A 489 28.99 11.00 61.82
N ARG A 490 27.79 11.50 62.17
CA ARG A 490 27.65 12.85 62.74
C ARG A 490 27.48 12.81 64.26
N ALA A 491 28.12 13.78 64.94
CA ALA A 491 27.87 14.04 66.35
C ALA A 491 26.47 14.68 66.53
N PRO A 492 25.68 14.23 67.52
CA PRO A 492 24.33 14.75 67.74
C PRO A 492 24.34 16.22 68.16
N ARG A 493 23.41 17.01 67.61
CA ARG A 493 23.12 18.37 68.09
C ARG A 493 22.27 18.29 69.36
N GLY A 494 22.92 18.17 70.51
CA GLY A 494 22.33 18.39 71.83
C GLY A 494 22.13 17.14 72.70
N GLY A 495 22.73 17.16 73.90
CA GLY A 495 22.50 16.17 74.97
C GLY A 495 23.55 15.05 75.04
N ARG A 496 24.00 14.72 76.27
CA ARG A 496 25.14 13.82 76.54
C ARG A 496 24.91 12.32 76.23
N ASP A 497 23.78 11.92 75.68
CA ASP A 497 23.42 10.51 75.43
C ASP A 497 22.77 10.26 74.06
N ALA A 498 23.33 10.81 72.97
CA ALA A 498 22.82 10.53 71.63
C ALA A 498 23.81 9.67 70.81
N ARG A 499 23.31 8.54 70.31
CA ARG A 499 24.03 7.61 69.44
C ARG A 499 24.34 8.30 68.12
N SER A 500 25.55 8.11 67.59
CA SER A 500 25.87 8.54 66.23
C SER A 500 24.96 7.82 65.23
N PHE A 501 24.39 8.56 64.30
CA PHE A 501 23.58 8.01 63.21
C PHE A 501 24.27 8.29 61.88
N LYS A 502 24.10 7.34 60.95
CA LYS A 502 24.60 7.42 59.57
C LYS A 502 23.61 8.25 58.76
N VAL A 503 24.12 9.22 58.01
CA VAL A 503 23.33 10.07 57.10
C VAL A 503 23.91 9.92 55.71
N LEU A 504 23.06 9.75 54.71
CA LEU A 504 23.43 9.80 53.30
C LEU A 504 23.32 11.24 52.79
N GLU A 505 24.41 11.77 52.24
CA GLU A 505 24.44 13.12 51.67
C GLU A 505 24.29 13.05 50.14
N PHE A 506 23.44 13.90 49.57
CA PHE A 506 23.15 14.00 48.13
C PHE A 506 23.33 15.45 47.67
N GLY A 507 23.99 15.71 46.55
CA GLY A 507 24.09 17.06 45.98
C GLY A 507 23.25 17.18 44.70
N PHE A 508 22.32 18.12 44.64
CA PHE A 508 21.42 18.36 43.50
C PHE A 508 21.81 19.60 42.67
N GLY A 509 22.84 20.35 43.10
CA GLY A 509 23.31 21.54 42.38
C GLY A 509 22.23 22.61 42.24
N SER A 510 21.98 23.05 41.01
CA SER A 510 20.97 24.06 40.66
C SER A 510 19.60 23.47 40.31
N ILE A 511 19.40 22.15 40.44
CA ILE A 511 18.08 21.54 40.25
C ILE A 511 17.22 21.98 41.41
N THR A 512 16.12 22.67 41.12
CA THR A 512 15.24 23.21 42.15
C THR A 512 14.02 22.34 42.41
N ASP A 513 13.65 21.42 41.51
CA ASP A 513 12.36 20.71 41.54
C ASP A 513 12.50 19.20 41.73
N LEU A 514 11.62 18.63 42.56
CA LEU A 514 11.51 17.20 42.85
C LEU A 514 10.15 16.67 42.42
N SER A 515 10.14 15.60 41.63
CA SER A 515 8.92 14.86 41.28
C SER A 515 8.49 13.91 42.40
N VAL A 516 7.23 13.46 42.36
CA VAL A 516 6.70 12.47 43.32
C VAL A 516 7.57 11.21 43.36
N SER A 517 8.01 10.71 42.21
CA SER A 517 8.84 9.49 42.13
C SER A 517 10.20 9.65 42.80
N VAL A 518 10.83 10.83 42.68
CA VAL A 518 12.12 11.11 43.35
C VAL A 518 11.94 11.17 44.86
N VAL A 519 10.88 11.84 45.35
CA VAL A 519 10.58 11.91 46.78
C VAL A 519 10.28 10.52 47.36
N LYS A 520 9.53 9.68 46.64
CA LYS A 520 9.30 8.28 47.03
C LYS A 520 10.60 7.51 47.17
N THR A 521 11.45 7.57 46.14
CA THR A 521 12.76 6.90 46.13
C THR A 521 13.63 7.33 47.31
N LEU A 522 13.68 8.64 47.63
CA LEU A 522 14.44 9.16 48.77
C LEU A 522 13.91 8.62 50.12
N CYS A 523 12.63 8.27 50.21
CA CYS A 523 11.99 7.77 51.44
C CYS A 523 12.00 6.24 51.56
N GLU A 524 12.01 5.50 50.45
CA GLU A 524 11.80 4.03 50.41
C GLU A 524 12.92 3.22 51.10
N ASP A 525 14.17 3.69 51.08
CA ASP A 525 15.24 3.05 51.87
C ASP A 525 15.22 3.52 53.33
N GLY A 526 14.16 3.17 54.05
CA GLY A 526 13.86 3.59 55.44
C GLY A 526 14.90 3.19 56.50
N THR A 527 16.13 2.85 56.12
CA THR A 527 17.19 2.45 57.05
C THR A 527 18.10 3.62 57.46
N LEU A 528 18.15 4.70 56.67
CA LEU A 528 19.04 5.84 56.89
C LEU A 528 18.33 7.18 56.67
N ALA A 529 18.73 8.21 57.41
CA ALA A 529 18.35 9.59 57.13
C ALA A 529 19.14 10.12 55.93
N LYS A 530 18.55 11.05 55.17
CA LYS A 530 19.16 11.64 53.98
C LYS A 530 19.27 13.15 54.14
N ARG A 531 20.27 13.73 53.50
CA ARG A 531 20.48 15.18 53.43
C ARG A 531 20.78 15.57 51.99
N CYS A 532 19.88 16.34 51.40
CA CYS A 532 19.95 16.76 50.01
C CYS A 532 20.37 18.24 49.92
N TYR A 533 21.53 18.52 49.36
CA TYR A 533 22.08 19.86 49.17
C TYR A 533 21.63 20.45 47.83
N PHE A 534 21.15 21.68 47.83
CA PHE A 534 20.71 22.38 46.62
C PHE A 534 20.98 23.89 46.74
N VAL A 535 21.14 24.57 45.59
CA VAL A 535 21.34 26.02 45.52
C VAL A 535 20.03 26.69 45.16
N TYR A 536 19.62 27.67 45.96
CA TYR A 536 18.44 28.49 45.71
C TYR A 536 18.78 29.96 46.00
N GLU A 537 18.51 30.87 45.06
CA GLU A 537 18.86 32.30 45.17
C GLU A 537 20.32 32.54 45.61
N ASP A 538 21.26 31.85 44.94
CA ASP A 538 22.72 31.90 45.18
C ASP A 538 23.17 31.49 46.60
N LYS A 539 22.29 30.83 47.37
CA LYS A 539 22.58 30.29 48.70
C LYS A 539 22.47 28.78 48.71
N LEU A 540 23.36 28.13 49.48
CA LEU A 540 23.34 26.68 49.66
C LEU A 540 22.36 26.29 50.78
N TYR A 541 21.42 25.41 50.46
CA TYR A 541 20.46 24.84 51.40
C TYR A 541 20.66 23.33 51.51
N ALA A 542 20.20 22.76 52.62
CA ALA A 542 20.12 21.33 52.85
C ALA A 542 18.69 20.95 53.25
N LEU A 543 18.06 20.06 52.47
CA LEU A 543 16.84 19.36 52.82
C LEU A 543 17.20 18.10 53.61
N ASP A 544 16.88 18.11 54.90
CA ASP A 544 17.00 16.98 55.80
C ASP A 544 15.73 16.11 55.72
N ILE A 545 15.91 14.86 55.32
CA ILE A 545 14.87 13.82 55.20
C ILE A 545 15.14 12.79 56.31
N PRO A 546 14.28 12.69 57.33
CA PRO A 546 14.45 11.69 58.39
C PRO A 546 14.22 10.27 57.85
N VAL A 547 14.43 9.27 58.70
CA VAL A 547 13.88 7.94 58.43
C VAL A 547 12.36 8.05 58.54
N VAL A 548 11.67 7.81 57.43
CA VAL A 548 10.21 7.96 57.32
C VAL A 548 9.54 6.60 57.39
N ASP A 549 8.45 6.51 58.16
CA ASP A 549 7.50 5.42 58.02
C ASP A 549 6.60 5.69 56.80
N THR A 550 6.91 5.04 55.68
CA THR A 550 6.18 5.20 54.41
C THR A 550 4.76 4.62 54.47
N SER A 551 4.40 3.91 55.56
CA SER A 551 3.04 3.43 55.81
C SER A 551 2.20 4.39 56.66
N SER A 552 2.79 5.48 57.17
CA SER A 552 2.06 6.48 57.98
C SER A 552 1.03 7.25 57.15
N THR A 553 -0.06 7.63 57.80
CA THR A 553 -1.11 8.47 57.19
C THR A 553 -0.53 9.80 56.74
N GLU A 554 0.35 10.40 57.54
CA GLU A 554 1.00 11.68 57.27
C GLU A 554 1.86 11.63 55.99
N TYR A 555 2.59 10.53 55.77
CA TYR A 555 3.37 10.35 54.54
C TYR A 555 2.46 10.19 53.31
N THR A 556 1.39 9.41 53.43
CA THR A 556 0.44 9.18 52.34
C THR A 556 -0.28 10.47 51.94
N GLU A 557 -0.72 11.27 52.92
CA GLU A 557 -1.31 12.59 52.69
C GLU A 557 -0.32 13.55 52.03
N ALA A 558 0.95 13.53 52.44
CA ALA A 558 1.99 14.37 51.84
C ALA A 558 2.29 14.01 50.37
N ILE A 559 2.30 12.72 50.02
CA ILE A 559 2.45 12.26 48.63
C ILE A 559 1.26 12.67 47.77
N ASP A 560 0.03 12.51 48.28
CA ASP A 560 -1.19 12.93 47.58
C ASP A 560 -1.20 14.46 47.37
N ALA A 561 -0.84 15.24 48.39
CA ALA A 561 -0.71 16.69 48.27
C ALA A 561 0.34 17.10 47.23
N LEU A 562 1.51 16.45 47.21
CA LEU A 562 2.55 16.70 46.21
C LEU A 562 2.08 16.36 44.79
N SER A 563 1.29 15.30 44.62
CA SER A 563 0.76 14.87 43.31
C SER A 563 -0.24 15.86 42.70
N LYS A 564 -0.84 16.72 43.53
CA LYS A 564 -1.83 17.74 43.15
C LYS A 564 -1.20 19.11 42.82
N GLU A 565 0.09 19.28 43.03
CA GLU A 565 0.79 20.53 42.69
C GLU A 565 0.86 20.71 41.16
N SER A 566 0.48 21.90 40.68
CA SER A 566 0.45 22.23 39.27
C SER A 566 1.86 22.33 38.71
N GLY A 567 2.33 21.28 38.02
CA GLY A 567 3.65 21.25 37.39
C GLY A 567 4.38 19.90 37.38
N LYS A 568 3.81 18.84 37.97
CA LYS A 568 4.41 17.48 38.10
C LYS A 568 5.76 17.43 38.86
N ALA A 569 6.29 18.56 39.31
CA ALA A 569 7.42 18.69 40.21
C ALA A 569 7.22 19.91 41.12
N ALA A 570 7.69 19.84 42.36
CA ALA A 570 7.65 20.95 43.31
C ALA A 570 9.06 21.29 43.77
N ASN A 571 9.33 22.56 44.03
CA ASN A 571 10.67 22.95 44.47
C ASN A 571 11.01 22.37 45.87
N PHE A 572 12.30 22.23 46.19
CA PHE A 572 12.76 21.66 47.48
C PHE A 572 12.10 22.32 48.71
N MET A 573 11.88 23.64 48.66
CA MET A 573 11.22 24.39 49.74
C MET A 573 9.76 23.96 49.92
N LYS A 574 9.05 23.81 48.80
CA LYS A 574 7.66 23.38 48.77
C LYS A 574 7.51 21.92 49.18
N VAL A 575 8.43 21.04 48.77
CA VAL A 575 8.48 19.65 49.25
C VAL A 575 8.67 19.61 50.77
N ALA A 576 9.59 20.41 51.32
CA ALA A 576 9.79 20.47 52.76
C ALA A 576 8.54 20.93 53.52
N GLN A 577 7.80 21.90 52.98
CA GLN A 577 6.53 22.36 53.55
C GLN A 577 5.45 21.28 53.51
N ILE A 578 5.31 20.56 52.38
CA ILE A 578 4.33 19.48 52.24
C ILE A 578 4.64 18.34 53.21
N PHE A 579 5.92 18.01 53.40
CA PHE A 579 6.39 16.90 54.23
C PHE A 579 6.79 17.32 55.66
N GLU A 580 6.43 18.53 56.11
CA GLU A 580 6.81 19.05 57.44
C GLU A 580 6.31 18.14 58.57
N LYS A 581 5.08 17.61 58.46
CA LYS A 581 4.51 16.67 59.44
C LYS A 581 5.25 15.32 59.49
N VAL A 582 5.97 14.99 58.43
CA VAL A 582 6.80 13.78 58.30
C VAL A 582 8.24 14.08 58.75
N GLY A 583 8.52 15.31 59.18
CA GLY A 583 9.80 15.73 59.75
C GLY A 583 10.82 16.22 58.73
N PHE A 584 10.40 16.54 57.50
CA PHE A 584 11.30 17.17 56.53
C PHE A 584 11.63 18.59 57.00
N THR A 585 12.90 18.96 56.91
CA THR A 585 13.33 20.31 57.27
C THR A 585 14.33 20.86 56.26
N VAL A 586 14.28 22.16 55.99
CA VAL A 586 15.30 22.83 55.17
C VAL A 586 16.11 23.75 56.06
N THR A 587 17.43 23.69 55.90
CA THR A 587 18.37 24.58 56.60
C THR A 587 19.29 25.27 55.61
N GLU A 588 19.48 26.58 55.75
CA GLU A 588 20.54 27.31 55.05
C GLU A 588 21.89 26.84 55.59
N VAL A 589 22.77 26.38 54.70
CA VAL A 589 24.10 25.89 55.06
C VAL A 589 25.05 27.07 55.01
N ALA A 590 25.56 27.49 56.17
CA ALA A 590 26.59 28.50 56.24
C ALA A 590 27.83 28.01 55.47
N GLN A 591 28.25 28.78 54.45
CA GLN A 591 29.49 28.56 53.70
C GLN A 591 30.72 28.88 54.54
#